data_AF-A0A9P6PAD8-F1
#
_entry.id   AF-A0A9P6PAD8-F1
#
_cell.length_a   1.000
_cell.length_b   1.000
_cell.length_c   1.000
_cell.angle_alpha   90.00
_cell.angle_beta   90.00
_cell.angle_gamma   90.00
#
_symmetry.space_group_name_H-M   'P 1'
#
loop_
_entity.id
_entity.type
_entity.pdbx_description
1 polymer ?
#
loop_
_entity_poly.entity_id
_entity_poly.type
_entity_poly.pdbx_seq_one_letter_code
_entity_poly.pdbx_strand_id
1 'polypeptide(L)'
;MKMDLCLITTKSPHINDCSSVEFAKEIFESKHYRDKLKTVVAAKAYLNEFLSKHSGISSDQIPKVLFPFAIVSGFELQIFALRLTHPGLYAVDRVSDNYVSNDNYRNT
;
A
#
# COMPACT_ATOMS: atom_id res chain seq x y z
N MET A 1 22.10 20.44 -13.96
CA MET A 1 21.30 20.01 -12.81
C MET A 1 19.92 20.61 -12.98
N LYS A 2 18.85 19.81 -13.09
CA LYS A 2 17.46 20.28 -13.25
C LYS A 2 16.74 19.88 -11.96
N MET A 3 16.13 20.84 -11.28
CA MET A 3 15.36 20.64 -10.04
C MET A 3 13.87 20.56 -10.39
N ASP A 4 13.16 19.64 -9.75
CA ASP A 4 11.70 19.49 -9.87
C ASP A 4 10.98 20.12 -8.67
N LEU A 5 9.82 20.72 -8.95
CA LEU A 5 9.04 21.54 -8.02
C LEU A 5 8.04 20.70 -7.22
N CYS A 6 8.08 20.80 -5.89
CA CYS A 6 7.06 20.26 -5.00
C CYS A 6 6.16 21.40 -4.50
N LEU A 7 4.85 21.27 -4.64
CA LEU A 7 3.87 22.22 -4.11
C LEU A 7 3.22 21.63 -2.86
N ILE A 8 3.48 22.24 -1.72
CA ILE A 8 2.87 21.88 -0.43
C ILE A 8 1.89 22.99 -0.07
N THR A 9 0.62 22.62 0.07
CA THR A 9 -0.44 23.54 0.51
C THR A 9 -0.74 23.25 1.98
N THR A 10 -0.61 24.28 2.82
CA THR A 10 -0.94 24.19 4.25
C THR A 10 -1.91 25.31 4.62
N LYS A 11 -2.72 25.09 5.67
CA LYS A 11 -3.67 26.09 6.20
C LYS A 11 -3.12 26.89 7.39
N SER A 12 -1.92 26.57 7.87
CA SER A 12 -1.36 27.13 9.11
C SER A 12 0.00 27.77 8.84
N PRO A 13 0.23 29.04 9.27
CA PRO A 13 1.46 29.77 8.96
C PRO A 13 2.70 29.33 9.78
N HIS A 14 2.60 28.31 10.65
CA HIS A 14 3.63 27.96 11.62
C HIS A 14 4.11 26.50 11.59
N ILE A 15 4.05 25.82 10.45
CA ILE A 15 4.61 24.47 10.31
C ILE A 15 5.92 24.58 9.53
N ASN A 16 7.03 24.16 10.15
CA ASN A 16 8.28 23.94 9.44
C ASN A 16 8.08 22.78 8.46
N ASP A 17 8.29 23.05 7.18
CA ASP A 17 8.39 22.03 6.15
C ASP A 17 9.68 21.22 6.38
N CYS A 18 9.52 20.03 6.98
CA CYS A 18 10.60 19.07 7.17
C CYS A 18 10.68 18.04 6.04
N SER A 19 9.99 18.28 4.91
CA SER A 19 9.92 17.31 3.82
C SER A 19 11.12 17.47 2.88
N SER A 20 12.24 16.87 3.26
CA SER A 20 13.35 16.60 2.32
C SER A 20 12.96 15.42 1.42
N VAL A 21 12.03 15.63 0.48
CA VAL A 21 11.61 14.57 -0.44
C VAL A 21 12.38 14.70 -1.74
N GLU A 22 13.54 14.06 -1.77
CA GLU A 22 14.26 13.80 -3.01
C GLU A 22 13.50 12.74 -3.82
N PHE A 23 12.92 13.15 -4.94
CA PHE A 23 12.35 12.20 -5.89
C PHE A 23 13.45 11.62 -6.77
N ALA A 24 13.44 10.30 -6.94
CA ALA A 24 14.32 9.66 -7.89
C ALA A 24 13.98 10.14 -9.31
N LYS A 25 15.00 10.62 -10.04
CA LYS A 25 14.88 11.09 -11.43
C LYS A 25 14.27 10.03 -12.36
N GLU A 26 14.49 8.76 -12.04
CA GLU A 26 13.96 7.61 -12.77
C GLU A 26 13.43 6.55 -11.79
N ILE A 27 12.27 5.97 -12.12
CA ILE A 27 11.72 4.83 -11.41
C ILE A 27 12.29 3.57 -12.06
N PHE A 28 13.22 2.90 -11.38
CA PHE A 28 13.71 1.61 -11.83
C PHE A 28 12.73 0.50 -11.47
N GLU A 29 12.29 -0.29 -12.45
CA GLU A 29 11.44 -1.47 -12.20
C GLU A 29 12.06 -2.41 -11.16
N SER A 30 13.38 -2.61 -11.22
CA SER A 30 14.11 -3.42 -10.25
C SER A 30 14.00 -2.91 -8.81
N LYS A 31 13.97 -1.58 -8.61
CA LYS A 31 13.71 -0.96 -7.29
C LYS A 31 12.29 -1.26 -6.84
N HIS A 32 11.31 -1.10 -7.73
CA HIS A 32 9.91 -1.40 -7.43
C HIS A 32 9.73 -2.85 -6.97
N TYR A 33 10.27 -3.82 -7.71
CA TYR A 33 10.19 -5.24 -7.33
C TYR A 33 10.88 -5.54 -6.00
N ARG A 34 12.04 -4.92 -5.75
CA ARG A 34 12.76 -5.09 -4.49
C ARG A 34 11.97 -4.52 -3.31
N ASP A 35 11.41 -3.34 -3.47
CA ASP A 35 10.61 -2.69 -2.43
C ASP A 35 9.32 -3.48 -2.17
N LYS A 36 8.66 -3.97 -3.24
CA LYS A 36 7.52 -4.90 -3.13
C LYS A 36 7.86 -6.15 -2.34
N LEU A 37 8.99 -6.79 -2.64
CA LEU A 37 9.43 -8.00 -1.93
C LEU A 37 9.65 -7.73 -0.44
N LYS A 38 10.32 -6.63 -0.09
CA LYS A 38 10.53 -6.24 1.32
C LYS A 38 9.21 -6.06 2.04
N THR A 39 8.26 -5.35 1.43
CA THR A 39 6.97 -5.07 2.04
C THR A 39 6.13 -6.34 2.19
N VAL A 40 6.18 -7.26 1.21
CA VAL A 40 5.53 -8.58 1.31
C VAL A 40 6.10 -9.41 2.47
N VAL A 41 7.42 -9.42 2.65
CA VAL A 41 8.07 -10.14 3.75
C VAL A 41 7.65 -9.55 5.10
N ALA A 42 7.63 -8.22 5.22
CA ALA A 42 7.17 -7.54 6.43
C ALA A 42 5.69 -7.87 6.71
N ALA A 43 4.82 -7.72 5.71
CA ALA A 43 3.39 -8.04 5.82
C ALA A 43 3.16 -9.51 6.23
N LYS A 44 3.96 -10.45 5.71
CA LYS A 44 3.91 -11.86 6.09
C LYS A 44 4.25 -12.06 7.56
N ALA A 45 5.32 -11.42 8.04
CA ALA A 45 5.72 -11.50 9.44
C ALA A 45 4.61 -10.99 10.36
N TYR A 46 4.04 -9.83 10.06
CA TYR A 46 2.92 -9.26 10.82
C TYR A 46 1.66 -10.13 10.76
N LEU A 47 1.28 -10.64 9.59
CA LEU A 47 0.11 -11.51 9.45
C LEU A 47 0.28 -12.78 10.30
N ASN A 48 1.46 -13.38 10.30
CA ASN A 48 1.73 -14.57 11.10
C ASN A 48 1.71 -14.28 12.60
N GLU A 49 2.31 -13.18 13.02
CA GLU A 49 2.25 -12.74 14.41
C GLU A 49 0.79 -12.49 14.83
N PHE A 50 0.02 -11.80 14.00
CA PHE A 50 -1.40 -11.55 14.22
C PHE A 50 -2.18 -12.86 14.39
N LEU A 51 -2.02 -13.81 13.47
CA LEU A 51 -2.69 -15.12 13.55
C LEU A 51 -2.26 -15.92 14.78
N SER A 52 -0.98 -15.84 15.19
CA SER A 52 -0.51 -16.52 16.41
C SER A 52 -1.09 -15.95 17.70
N LYS A 53 -1.37 -14.63 17.72
CA LYS A 53 -1.97 -13.94 18.88
C LYS A 53 -3.49 -14.12 18.96
N HIS A 54 -4.13 -14.47 17.85
CA HIS A 54 -5.59 -14.60 17.75
C HIS A 54 -6.00 -16.05 17.43
N SER A 55 -5.79 -16.95 18.39
CA SER A 55 -6.14 -18.37 18.28
C SER A 55 -7.66 -18.64 18.15
N GLY A 56 -8.50 -17.63 18.36
CA GLY A 56 -9.95 -17.71 18.17
C GLY A 56 -10.40 -17.61 16.70
N ILE A 57 -9.50 -17.31 15.76
CA ILE A 57 -9.82 -17.28 14.33
C ILE A 57 -9.90 -18.71 13.81
N SER A 58 -11.09 -19.15 13.42
CA SER A 58 -11.29 -20.47 12.83
C SER A 58 -10.62 -20.58 11.46
N SER A 59 -10.25 -21.79 11.06
CA SER A 59 -9.48 -22.04 9.84
C SER A 59 -10.14 -21.51 8.55
N ASP A 60 -11.47 -21.48 8.51
CA ASP A 60 -12.28 -20.95 7.41
C ASP A 60 -12.27 -19.40 7.32
N GLN A 61 -11.88 -18.73 8.40
CA GLN A 61 -11.78 -17.27 8.47
C GLN A 61 -10.36 -16.79 8.15
N ILE A 62 -9.34 -17.63 8.33
CA ILE A 62 -7.93 -17.29 8.05
C ILE A 62 -7.74 -16.73 6.62
N PRO A 63 -8.29 -17.34 5.55
CA PRO A 63 -8.15 -16.80 4.20
C PRO A 63 -8.83 -15.45 3.95
N LYS A 64 -9.72 -15.02 4.87
CA LYS A 64 -10.43 -13.73 4.82
C LYS A 64 -9.68 -12.63 5.55
N VAL A 65 -8.64 -12.97 6.33
CA VAL A 65 -7.80 -11.98 7.01
C VAL A 65 -6.87 -11.34 5.97
N LEU A 66 -7.08 -10.04 5.75
CA LEU A 66 -6.30 -9.23 4.82
C LEU A 66 -5.33 -8.35 5.61
N PHE A 67 -4.04 -8.40 5.27
CA PHE A 67 -3.04 -7.46 5.75
C PHE A 67 -2.70 -6.46 4.66
N PRO A 68 -3.17 -5.21 4.75
CA PRO A 68 -2.92 -4.20 3.73
C PRO A 68 -1.49 -3.68 3.80
N PHE A 69 -0.92 -3.36 2.64
CA PHE A 69 0.32 -2.60 2.55
C PHE A 69 0.33 -1.76 1.28
N ALA A 70 1.12 -0.70 1.29
CA ALA A 70 1.23 0.21 0.16
C ALA A 70 2.68 0.33 -0.32
N ILE A 71 2.84 0.57 -1.62
CA ILE A 71 4.10 0.92 -2.25
C ILE A 71 3.92 2.30 -2.85
N VAL A 72 4.75 3.24 -2.42
CA VAL A 72 4.82 4.58 -2.99
C VAL A 72 6.02 4.64 -3.92
N SER A 73 5.78 4.95 -5.19
CA SER A 73 6.84 5.12 -6.19
C SER A 73 6.62 6.40 -6.98
N GLY A 74 7.41 7.43 -6.71
CA GLY A 74 7.15 8.77 -7.23
C GLY A 74 5.81 9.29 -6.74
N PHE A 75 4.88 9.56 -7.66
CA PHE A 75 3.50 9.98 -7.38
C PHE A 75 2.48 8.84 -7.48
N GLU A 76 2.92 7.61 -7.72
CA GLU A 76 2.03 6.45 -7.78
C GLU A 76 1.97 5.77 -6.40
N LEU A 77 0.75 5.63 -5.89
CA LEU A 77 0.43 4.79 -4.74
C LEU A 77 -0.19 3.49 -5.26
N GLN A 78 0.42 2.37 -4.93
CA GLN A 78 -0.16 1.05 -5.19
C GLN A 78 -0.50 0.37 -3.88
N ILE A 79 -1.79 0.06 -3.69
CA ILE A 79 -2.28 -0.63 -2.50
C ILE A 79 -2.40 -2.12 -2.81
N PHE A 80 -1.91 -2.93 -1.89
CA PHE A 80 -1.96 -4.39 -1.94
C PHE A 80 -2.53 -4.95 -0.65
N ALA A 81 -3.06 -6.16 -0.72
CA ALA A 81 -3.47 -6.94 0.43
C ALA A 81 -2.76 -8.31 0.40
N LEU A 82 -2.16 -8.70 1.52
CA LEU A 82 -1.63 -10.04 1.73
C LEU A 82 -2.65 -10.90 2.49
N ARG A 83 -2.83 -12.15 2.07
CA ARG A 83 -3.62 -13.15 2.81
C ARG A 83 -2.99 -14.52 2.78
N LEU A 84 -3.26 -15.31 3.82
CA LEU A 84 -2.87 -16.72 3.91
C LEU A 84 -4.00 -17.59 3.34
N THR A 85 -3.84 -18.06 2.11
CA THR A 85 -4.90 -18.82 1.41
C THR A 85 -4.99 -20.26 1.87
N HIS A 86 -3.84 -20.87 2.12
CA HIS A 86 -3.66 -22.23 2.61
C HIS A 86 -2.41 -22.23 3.51
N PRO A 87 -2.22 -23.23 4.38
CA PRO A 87 -1.00 -23.34 5.19
C PRO A 87 0.27 -23.19 4.32
N GLY A 88 1.06 -22.16 4.61
CA GLY A 88 2.30 -21.86 3.88
C GLY A 88 2.15 -21.13 2.54
N LEU A 89 0.93 -20.94 2.02
CA LEU A 89 0.67 -20.31 0.73
C LEU A 89 -0.02 -18.95 0.88
N TYR A 90 0.73 -17.89 0.55
CA TYR A 90 0.26 -16.51 0.64
C TYR A 90 -0.08 -15.97 -0.75
N ALA A 91 -1.17 -15.20 -0.84
CA ALA A 91 -1.56 -14.46 -2.02
C ALA A 91 -1.42 -12.95 -1.77
N VAL A 92 -0.96 -12.23 -2.79
CA VAL A 92 -0.90 -10.77 -2.82
C VAL A 92 -1.88 -10.30 -3.88
N ASP A 93 -2.93 -9.63 -3.45
CA ASP A 93 -3.94 -9.05 -4.32
C ASP A 93 -3.67 -7.55 -4.45
N ARG A 94 -3.65 -7.01 -5.68
CA ARG A 94 -3.64 -5.55 -5.88
C ARG A 94 -5.05 -5.06 -5.61
N VAL A 95 -5.20 -4.10 -4.70
CA VAL A 95 -6.49 -3.45 -4.46
C VAL A 95 -6.72 -2.50 -5.63
N SER A 96 -7.65 -2.84 -6.52
CA SER A 96 -8.06 -1.91 -7.58
C SER A 96 -8.88 -0.79 -6.95
N ASP A 97 -8.57 0.45 -7.33
CA ASP A 97 -9.46 1.58 -7.09
C ASP A 97 -10.74 1.36 -7.88
N ASN A 98 -11.70 0.65 -7.30
CA ASN A 98 -13.07 0.65 -7.79
C ASN A 98 -13.66 2.03 -7.46
N TYR A 99 -13.27 3.06 -8.21
CA TYR A 99 -14.15 4.20 -8.41
C TYR A 99 -15.39 3.64 -9.09
N VAL A 100 -16.42 3.35 -8.29
CA VAL A 100 -17.79 3.27 -8.79
C VAL A 100 -18.07 4.67 -9.33
N SER A 101 -17.91 4.83 -10.64
CA SER A 101 -18.39 5.99 -11.37
C SER A 101 -19.91 5.93 -11.22
N ASN A 102 -20.44 6.69 -10.25
CA ASN A 102 -21.87 6.95 -10.18
C ASN A 102 -22.22 7.86 -11.36
N ASP A 103 -22.40 7.27 -12.54
CA ASP A 103 -22.90 7.93 -13.75
C ASP A 103 -24.40 8.33 -13.65
N ASN A 104 -24.97 8.31 -12.44
CA ASN A 104 -26.40 8.54 -12.21
C ASN A 104 -26.79 9.99 -11.86
N TYR A 105 -25.93 10.99 -12.08
CA TYR A 105 -26.26 12.41 -11.83
C TYR A 105 -26.34 13.29 -13.10
N ARG A 106 -26.65 12.69 -14.25
CA ARG A 106 -27.08 13.42 -15.44
C ARG A 106 -28.39 12.85 -15.94
N ASN A 107 -29.50 13.19 -15.28
CA ASN A 107 -30.86 13.26 -15.84
C ASN A 107 -31.87 13.62 -14.72
N THR A 108 -31.91 14.90 -14.35
CA THR A 108 -33.08 15.60 -13.80
C THR A 108 -32.91 17.08 -14.06
#